data_AF-A0A8T3TZ30-F1
#
_entry.id   AF-A0A8T3TZ30-F1
#
_cell.length_a   1.000
_cell.length_b   1.000
_cell.length_c   1.000
_cell.angle_alpha   90.00
_cell.angle_beta   90.00
_cell.angle_gamma   90.00
#
_symmetry.space_group_name_H-M   'P 1'
#
loop_
_entity.id
_entity.type
_entity.pdbx_description
1 polymer ?
#
loop_
_entity_poly.entity_id
_entity_poly.type
_entity_poly.pdbx_seq_one_letter_code
_entity_poly.pdbx_strand_id
1 'polypeptide(L)'
;MEEKNKEKAKMNKLLNRVLLYNGIIILFLIIGFLFLTYTNNIRSKVILNGKELSENSMRFFKNFDGATYVSIEDLITQPFMKMYKLNNGAFKTPNPVPGAFYIDTYYEAVNLDPKKEEYTKFIKPEYLDRQLDNDAKLLRNEKEKEGEEIKKREEDQMDKTIFGQEHFKLSKSIKIENNKKYVSLEDARYLFNMDFKQSADKKIIYMYTINYLESLIANKLNTSNYTLSNNYQNRRAIIDDLAVVALNGKELGINQLDRNNLTVNKNLIPTQYDDLRYAQNTKTAYAIKDKKVALMSIKDGKAIIPLGDYSTLAIYSEEKQVYLVSRNKKYGLIGSNGNQIIPIEFDKIGYDLTFYPDEQKNGSTEGKMLFSRLVPVMKNEKWGLYTIDGNREKVVDAVYKDLGYKKLQLLHGNTSYNQEITIPEEIRKSFELNNIKVPNTVSTQKAMELGYTIDSSLINKEGESTLTVPDETGFGGVVVRTEEGKYGIVSSKVEPGIFALPANYDRIYKISNNGQNKYYAEITARNETIELTPAIRRVTSQATSTQVQQPQATSNVQNNSREQAQAEQNTQNQTENTTPVANNSNQGNTQPAINTEVQPTTNNQVVPNVQPEVVSPSNTETNNDQVTINSNGPIN
;
A
#
# COMPACT_ATOMS: atom_id res chain seq x y z
N MET A 1 -77.16 -48.80 44.25
CA MET A 1 -75.79 -48.22 44.31
C MET A 1 -74.82 -48.91 43.35
N GLU A 2 -74.71 -50.25 43.40
CA GLU A 2 -73.67 -51.01 42.70
C GLU A 2 -73.57 -50.75 41.18
N GLU A 3 -74.69 -50.64 40.48
CA GLU A 3 -74.77 -50.33 39.05
C GLU A 3 -74.12 -48.97 38.71
N LYS A 4 -74.41 -47.93 39.49
CA LYS A 4 -73.82 -46.59 39.35
C LYS A 4 -72.30 -46.60 39.60
N ASN A 5 -71.79 -47.52 40.42
CA ASN A 5 -70.35 -47.74 40.59
C ASN A 5 -69.75 -48.50 39.40
N LYS A 6 -70.43 -49.51 38.84
CA LYS A 6 -70.01 -50.21 37.60
C LYS A 6 -69.96 -49.26 36.40
N GLU A 7 -70.92 -48.35 36.29
CA GLU A 7 -70.95 -47.30 35.26
C GLU A 7 -69.81 -46.28 35.44
N LYS A 8 -69.60 -45.76 36.66
CA LYS A 8 -68.48 -44.86 36.97
C LYS A 8 -67.12 -45.53 36.72
N ALA A 9 -66.99 -46.83 36.98
CA ALA A 9 -65.79 -47.61 36.65
C ALA A 9 -65.58 -47.77 35.14
N LYS A 10 -66.65 -48.01 34.35
CA LYS A 10 -66.58 -47.97 32.87
C LYS A 10 -66.12 -46.60 32.39
N MET A 11 -66.71 -45.51 32.89
CA MET A 11 -66.35 -44.14 32.51
C MET A 11 -64.88 -43.81 32.81
N ASN A 12 -64.38 -44.11 34.01
CA ASN A 12 -62.96 -43.91 34.33
C ASN A 12 -62.03 -44.75 33.44
N LYS A 13 -62.41 -46.00 33.12
CA LYS A 13 -61.63 -46.88 32.22
C LYS A 13 -61.63 -46.41 30.77
N LEU A 14 -62.67 -45.68 30.35
CA LEU A 14 -62.77 -45.06 29.02
C LEU A 14 -62.00 -43.73 28.97
N LEU A 15 -62.12 -42.89 30.01
CA LEU A 15 -61.35 -41.66 30.18
C LEU A 15 -59.83 -41.93 30.20
N ASN A 16 -59.37 -42.94 30.96
CA ASN A 16 -57.96 -43.32 30.98
C ASN A 16 -57.45 -43.80 29.60
N ARG A 17 -58.31 -44.42 28.77
CA ARG A 17 -57.96 -44.76 27.39
C ARG A 17 -57.83 -43.52 26.51
N VAL A 18 -58.76 -42.57 26.59
CA VAL A 18 -58.69 -41.30 25.85
C VAL A 18 -57.44 -40.50 26.24
N LEU A 19 -57.12 -40.41 27.54
CA LEU A 19 -55.90 -39.78 28.03
C LEU A 19 -54.64 -40.49 27.52
N LEU A 20 -54.62 -41.83 27.50
CA LEU A 20 -53.50 -42.61 26.96
C LEU A 20 -53.31 -42.37 25.44
N TYR A 21 -54.39 -42.40 24.65
CA TYR A 21 -54.30 -42.13 23.21
C TYR A 21 -53.84 -40.70 22.92
N ASN A 22 -54.35 -39.70 23.65
CA ASN A 22 -53.90 -38.32 23.51
C ASN A 22 -52.42 -38.16 23.91
N GLY A 23 -51.97 -38.83 24.98
CA GLY A 23 -50.56 -38.87 25.36
C GLY A 23 -49.65 -39.48 24.29
N ILE A 24 -50.10 -40.57 23.63
CA ILE A 24 -49.39 -41.19 22.51
C ILE A 24 -49.34 -40.26 21.30
N ILE A 25 -50.42 -39.56 20.97
CA ILE A 25 -50.46 -38.58 19.87
C ILE A 25 -49.50 -37.41 20.15
N ILE A 26 -49.50 -36.87 21.37
CA ILE A 26 -48.57 -35.81 21.79
C ILE A 26 -47.11 -36.29 21.71
N LEU A 27 -46.82 -37.52 22.14
CA LEU A 27 -45.49 -38.12 22.01
C LEU A 27 -45.04 -38.23 20.54
N PHE A 28 -45.91 -38.68 19.63
CA PHE A 28 -45.60 -38.72 18.20
C PHE A 28 -45.40 -37.33 17.59
N LEU A 29 -46.16 -36.32 18.02
CA LEU A 29 -45.96 -34.93 17.59
C LEU A 29 -44.62 -34.37 18.08
N ILE A 30 -44.20 -34.68 19.32
CA ILE A 30 -42.90 -34.31 19.87
C ILE A 30 -41.77 -35.02 19.10
N ILE A 31 -41.89 -36.33 18.84
CA ILE A 31 -40.90 -37.09 18.05
C ILE A 31 -40.81 -36.54 16.62
N GLY A 32 -41.94 -36.23 15.99
CA GLY A 32 -41.98 -35.60 14.66
C GLY A 32 -41.33 -34.23 14.63
N PHE A 33 -41.57 -33.38 15.64
CA PHE A 33 -40.93 -32.08 15.78
C PHE A 33 -39.42 -32.17 16.02
N LEU A 34 -38.97 -33.10 16.87
CA LEU A 34 -37.55 -33.39 17.09
C LEU A 34 -36.88 -33.92 15.82
N PHE A 35 -37.55 -34.79 15.05
CA PHE A 35 -37.06 -35.31 13.78
C PHE A 35 -36.99 -34.21 12.70
N LEU A 36 -37.98 -33.32 12.61
CA LEU A 36 -37.95 -32.13 11.75
C LEU A 36 -36.80 -31.17 12.12
N THR A 37 -36.58 -30.96 13.42
CA THR A 37 -35.47 -30.14 13.91
C THR A 37 -34.11 -30.77 13.59
N TYR A 38 -33.98 -32.08 13.79
CA TYR A 38 -32.77 -32.84 13.45
C TYR A 38 -32.48 -32.82 11.95
N THR A 39 -33.47 -33.13 11.10
CA THR A 39 -33.32 -33.14 9.64
C THR A 39 -33.00 -31.75 9.08
N ASN A 40 -33.59 -30.69 9.62
CA ASN A 40 -33.26 -29.30 9.28
C ASN A 40 -31.83 -28.91 9.66
N ASN A 41 -31.33 -29.39 10.82
CA ASN A 41 -29.98 -29.12 11.29
C ASN A 41 -28.89 -29.90 10.52
N ILE A 42 -29.21 -31.09 9.98
CA ILE A 42 -28.22 -31.88 9.21
C ILE A 42 -28.17 -31.54 7.71
N ARG A 43 -29.08 -30.71 7.19
CA ARG A 43 -29.20 -30.33 5.77
C ARG A 43 -28.31 -29.13 5.44
N SER A 44 -27.46 -29.26 4.42
CA SER A 44 -26.62 -28.16 3.91
C SER A 44 -27.48 -27.07 3.26
N LYS A 45 -27.16 -25.80 3.55
CA LYS A 45 -27.96 -24.66 3.09
C LYS A 45 -27.22 -23.33 3.13
N VAL A 46 -27.76 -22.35 2.39
CA VAL A 46 -27.25 -20.98 2.33
C VAL A 46 -28.25 -20.03 2.99
N ILE A 47 -27.78 -19.18 3.90
CA ILE A 47 -28.59 -18.20 4.63
C ILE A 47 -28.10 -16.79 4.28
N LEU A 48 -28.89 -16.02 3.55
CA LEU A 48 -28.62 -14.62 3.20
C LEU A 48 -29.41 -13.68 4.13
N ASN A 49 -28.72 -12.79 4.84
CA ASN A 49 -29.35 -11.76 5.68
C ASN A 49 -30.38 -12.34 6.68
N GLY A 50 -30.07 -13.52 7.24
CA GLY A 50 -30.93 -14.27 8.15
C GLY A 50 -32.05 -15.10 7.51
N LYS A 51 -32.20 -15.08 6.17
CA LYS A 51 -33.20 -15.87 5.44
C LYS A 51 -32.56 -17.00 4.63
N GLU A 52 -33.15 -18.18 4.67
CA GLU A 52 -32.71 -19.32 3.85
C GLU A 52 -32.98 -19.05 2.36
N LEU A 53 -32.00 -19.32 1.49
CA LEU A 53 -32.16 -19.28 0.04
C LEU A 53 -32.68 -20.62 -0.50
N SER A 54 -33.05 -20.67 -1.79
CA SER A 54 -33.50 -21.90 -2.46
C SER A 54 -32.52 -23.07 -2.28
N GLU A 55 -33.01 -24.31 -2.31
CA GLU A 55 -32.15 -25.49 -2.08
C GLU A 55 -30.95 -25.56 -3.03
N ASN A 56 -31.19 -25.19 -4.29
CA ASN A 56 -30.17 -25.15 -5.35
C ASN A 56 -29.09 -24.07 -5.15
N SER A 57 -29.16 -23.24 -4.10
CA SER A 57 -28.17 -22.19 -3.80
C SER A 57 -26.83 -22.76 -3.33
N MET A 58 -26.80 -24.01 -2.84
CA MET A 58 -25.53 -24.68 -2.55
C MET A 58 -24.62 -24.81 -3.78
N ARG A 59 -25.17 -24.74 -5.01
CA ARG A 59 -24.38 -24.74 -6.26
C ARG A 59 -23.40 -23.56 -6.38
N PHE A 60 -23.61 -22.48 -5.62
CA PHE A 60 -22.69 -21.34 -5.62
C PHE A 60 -21.35 -21.73 -5.00
N PHE A 61 -21.29 -22.80 -4.21
CA PHE A 61 -20.13 -23.15 -3.39
C PHE A 61 -19.55 -24.50 -3.78
N LYS A 62 -18.22 -24.56 -3.84
CA LYS A 62 -17.48 -25.80 -4.09
C LYS A 62 -16.30 -25.91 -3.13
N ASN A 63 -15.98 -27.12 -2.70
CA ASN A 63 -14.76 -27.38 -1.95
C ASN A 63 -13.61 -27.69 -2.91
N PHE A 64 -12.47 -27.03 -2.73
CA PHE A 64 -11.20 -27.36 -3.35
C PHE A 64 -10.15 -27.40 -2.23
N ASP A 65 -9.32 -28.44 -2.21
CA ASP A 65 -8.19 -28.59 -1.29
C ASP A 65 -8.58 -28.38 0.20
N GLY A 66 -9.75 -28.88 0.60
CA GLY A 66 -10.33 -28.79 1.94
C GLY A 66 -11.04 -27.46 2.26
N ALA A 67 -10.81 -26.41 1.47
CA ALA A 67 -11.38 -25.08 1.64
C ALA A 67 -12.62 -24.86 0.77
N THR A 68 -13.60 -24.11 1.27
CA THR A 68 -14.76 -23.70 0.48
C THR A 68 -14.47 -22.44 -0.33
N TYR A 69 -14.87 -22.48 -1.59
CA TYR A 69 -14.83 -21.39 -2.56
C TYR A 69 -16.25 -21.05 -3.02
N VAL A 70 -16.43 -19.84 -3.55
CA VAL A 70 -17.66 -19.37 -4.20
C VAL A 70 -17.43 -19.12 -5.70
N SER A 71 -18.38 -19.57 -6.52
CA SER A 71 -18.50 -19.33 -7.96
C SER A 71 -18.94 -17.90 -8.23
N ILE A 72 -18.13 -17.14 -8.95
CA ILE A 72 -18.42 -15.74 -9.28
C ILE A 72 -19.64 -15.67 -10.21
N GLU A 73 -19.69 -16.54 -11.23
CA GLU A 73 -20.78 -16.60 -12.21
C GLU A 73 -22.13 -17.00 -11.59
N ASP A 74 -22.16 -18.00 -10.70
CA ASP A 74 -23.42 -18.40 -10.05
C ASP A 74 -23.88 -17.38 -9.01
N LEU A 75 -22.97 -16.67 -8.33
CA LEU A 75 -23.34 -15.66 -7.35
C LEU A 75 -23.86 -14.37 -8.02
N ILE A 76 -23.13 -13.84 -9.01
CA ILE A 76 -23.50 -12.58 -9.69
C ILE A 76 -24.85 -12.70 -10.43
N THR A 77 -25.22 -13.90 -10.90
CA THR A 77 -26.53 -14.14 -11.52
C THR A 77 -27.73 -14.12 -10.56
N GLN A 78 -27.53 -13.96 -9.24
CA GLN A 78 -28.63 -13.92 -8.28
C GLN A 78 -29.25 -12.52 -8.14
N PRO A 79 -30.57 -12.38 -7.91
CA PRO A 79 -31.25 -11.06 -7.88
C PRO A 79 -30.69 -10.05 -6.86
N PHE A 80 -30.09 -10.53 -5.76
CA PHE A 80 -29.45 -9.65 -4.76
C PHE A 80 -28.09 -9.08 -5.21
N MET A 81 -27.50 -9.62 -6.29
CA MET A 81 -26.24 -9.18 -6.87
C MET A 81 -26.42 -8.27 -8.11
N LYS A 82 -27.62 -7.74 -8.36
CA LYS A 82 -27.98 -6.95 -9.57
C LYS A 82 -27.04 -5.78 -9.93
N MET A 83 -26.24 -5.29 -8.98
CA MET A 83 -25.27 -4.19 -9.17
C MET A 83 -23.88 -4.65 -9.61
N TYR A 84 -23.60 -5.95 -9.61
CA TYR A 84 -22.33 -6.55 -10.00
C TYR A 84 -22.40 -7.05 -11.45
N LYS A 85 -21.36 -6.78 -12.24
CA LYS A 85 -21.22 -7.27 -13.62
C LYS A 85 -19.87 -7.95 -13.79
N LEU A 86 -19.85 -9.17 -14.33
CA LEU A 86 -18.62 -9.87 -14.67
C LEU A 86 -18.22 -9.56 -16.11
N ASN A 87 -17.02 -9.03 -16.31
CA ASN A 87 -16.48 -8.61 -17.60
C ASN A 87 -15.12 -9.30 -17.87
N ASN A 88 -14.74 -9.43 -19.13
CA ASN A 88 -13.42 -9.97 -19.53
C ASN A 88 -12.40 -8.83 -19.76
N GLY A 89 -11.11 -9.13 -19.64
CA GLY A 89 -10.05 -8.12 -19.65
C GLY A 89 -9.88 -7.46 -18.29
N ALA A 90 -9.47 -6.20 -18.25
CA ALA A 90 -9.24 -5.46 -17.01
C ALA A 90 -9.76 -4.02 -17.10
N PHE A 91 -10.30 -3.50 -16.00
CA PHE A 91 -10.74 -2.11 -15.87
C PHE A 91 -9.54 -1.16 -15.96
N LYS A 92 -9.73 -0.02 -16.65
CA LYS A 92 -8.72 1.02 -16.93
C LYS A 92 -7.44 0.55 -17.67
N THR A 93 -7.36 -0.67 -18.18
CA THR A 93 -6.27 -1.09 -19.09
C THR A 93 -6.67 -0.89 -20.56
N PRO A 94 -5.88 -0.17 -21.40
CA PRO A 94 -6.24 0.07 -22.80
C PRO A 94 -6.11 -1.17 -23.69
N ASN A 95 -5.26 -2.13 -23.32
CA ASN A 95 -5.08 -3.40 -24.02
C ASN A 95 -5.72 -4.56 -23.21
N PRO A 96 -6.46 -5.49 -23.84
CA PRO A 96 -6.99 -6.65 -23.15
C PRO A 96 -5.88 -7.58 -22.61
N VAL A 97 -5.90 -7.87 -21.30
CA VAL A 97 -4.99 -8.84 -20.68
C VAL A 97 -5.56 -10.26 -20.82
N PRO A 98 -4.93 -11.18 -21.58
CA PRO A 98 -5.57 -12.46 -21.92
C PRO A 98 -5.72 -13.43 -20.73
N GLY A 99 -6.97 -13.68 -20.36
CA GLY A 99 -7.37 -14.52 -19.22
C GLY A 99 -7.74 -13.73 -17.95
N ALA A 100 -7.40 -12.43 -17.90
CA ALA A 100 -7.87 -11.55 -16.85
C ALA A 100 -9.38 -11.25 -17.01
N PHE A 101 -10.00 -10.87 -15.90
CA PHE A 101 -11.40 -10.49 -15.84
C PHE A 101 -11.59 -9.43 -14.75
N TYR A 102 -12.73 -8.73 -14.78
CA TYR A 102 -13.07 -7.77 -13.73
C TYR A 102 -14.53 -7.84 -13.30
N ILE A 103 -14.74 -7.62 -12.00
CA ILE A 103 -16.06 -7.47 -11.38
C ILE A 103 -16.32 -5.96 -11.30
N ASP A 104 -17.34 -5.48 -12.01
CA ASP A 104 -17.68 -4.06 -12.11
C ASP A 104 -18.94 -3.72 -11.31
N THR A 105 -18.93 -2.59 -10.61
CA THR A 105 -20.07 -2.00 -9.91
C THR A 105 -20.15 -0.50 -10.16
N TYR A 106 -21.16 0.17 -9.60
CA TYR A 106 -21.25 1.63 -9.64
C TYR A 106 -20.16 2.35 -8.83
N TYR A 107 -19.67 1.79 -7.73
CA TYR A 107 -18.77 2.46 -6.78
C TYR A 107 -17.30 2.05 -6.92
N GLU A 108 -17.06 0.84 -7.44
CA GLU A 108 -15.74 0.23 -7.57
C GLU A 108 -15.70 -0.80 -8.70
N ALA A 109 -14.50 -1.15 -9.16
CA ALA A 109 -14.25 -2.26 -10.08
C ALA A 109 -13.04 -3.07 -9.57
N VAL A 110 -13.09 -4.40 -9.67
CA VAL A 110 -12.02 -5.28 -9.16
C VAL A 110 -11.41 -6.07 -10.32
N ASN A 111 -10.13 -5.87 -10.58
CA ASN A 111 -9.36 -6.60 -11.60
C ASN A 111 -8.72 -7.84 -10.99
N LEU A 112 -8.94 -9.00 -11.63
CA LEU A 112 -8.39 -10.29 -11.24
C LEU A 112 -7.71 -10.98 -12.43
N ASP A 113 -6.57 -11.63 -12.19
CA ASP A 113 -5.92 -12.53 -13.13
C ASP A 113 -5.73 -13.90 -12.44
N PRO A 114 -6.29 -15.00 -12.96
CA PRO A 114 -6.08 -16.36 -12.43
C PRO A 114 -4.62 -16.80 -12.30
N LYS A 115 -3.69 -16.13 -12.99
CA LYS A 115 -2.24 -16.41 -12.96
C LYS A 115 -1.50 -15.64 -11.85
N LYS A 116 -2.17 -14.73 -11.15
CA LYS A 116 -1.58 -13.88 -10.11
C LYS A 116 -2.01 -14.33 -8.71
N GLU A 117 -1.19 -13.99 -7.70
CA GLU A 117 -1.54 -14.09 -6.28
C GLU A 117 -2.18 -12.80 -5.72
N GLU A 118 -2.64 -11.89 -6.59
CA GLU A 118 -3.10 -10.55 -6.23
C GLU A 118 -4.32 -10.11 -7.06
N TYR A 119 -5.08 -9.16 -6.53
CA TYR A 119 -6.12 -8.42 -7.26
C TYR A 119 -6.03 -6.92 -6.94
N THR A 120 -6.46 -6.09 -7.89
CA THR A 120 -6.47 -4.61 -7.72
C THR A 120 -7.91 -4.11 -7.71
N LYS A 121 -8.25 -3.34 -6.69
CA LYS A 121 -9.60 -2.84 -6.43
C LYS A 121 -9.65 -1.33 -6.66
N PHE A 122 -10.22 -0.92 -7.79
CA PHE A 122 -10.34 0.47 -8.19
C PHE A 122 -11.58 1.11 -7.59
N ILE A 123 -11.39 2.19 -6.85
CA ILE A 123 -12.46 3.03 -6.32
C ILE A 123 -12.84 4.05 -7.40
N LYS A 124 -14.13 4.34 -7.54
CA LYS A 124 -14.65 5.33 -8.51
C LYS A 124 -15.06 6.60 -7.75
N PRO A 125 -14.12 7.54 -7.49
CA PRO A 125 -14.38 8.70 -6.63
C PRO A 125 -15.58 9.51 -7.10
N GLU A 126 -15.82 9.58 -8.41
CA GLU A 126 -16.95 10.29 -9.00
C GLU A 126 -18.35 9.78 -8.57
N TYR A 127 -18.43 8.58 -8.01
CA TYR A 127 -19.66 7.91 -7.56
C TYR A 127 -19.66 7.58 -6.05
N LEU A 128 -18.62 7.95 -5.29
CA LEU A 128 -18.54 7.60 -3.85
C LEU A 128 -19.69 8.17 -3.01
N ASP A 129 -20.19 9.36 -3.38
CA ASP A 129 -21.27 10.08 -2.69
C ASP A 129 -22.43 10.35 -3.68
N ARG A 130 -23.03 9.28 -4.23
CA ARG A 130 -24.17 9.31 -5.17
C ARG A 130 -25.42 9.89 -4.52
N GLN A 131 -25.55 11.21 -4.46
CA GLN A 131 -26.64 11.85 -3.68
C GLN A 131 -26.42 11.48 -2.17
N LEU A 132 -27.21 11.78 -1.14
CA LEU A 132 -28.65 11.65 -0.97
C LEU A 132 -29.22 10.36 -1.64
N ASP A 133 -28.40 9.30 -1.67
CA ASP A 133 -28.64 8.02 -2.39
C ASP A 133 -29.94 7.33 -1.94
N ASN A 134 -30.39 7.63 -0.72
CA ASN A 134 -31.69 8.26 -0.44
C ASN A 134 -31.49 9.07 0.86
N ASP A 135 -32.29 10.12 1.09
CA ASP A 135 -32.51 10.61 2.47
C ASP A 135 -33.22 9.51 3.27
N ALA A 136 -32.43 8.75 4.03
CA ALA A 136 -32.81 7.66 4.95
C ALA A 136 -33.57 6.42 4.38
N LYS A 137 -33.84 6.30 3.07
CA LYS A 137 -34.61 5.15 2.51
C LYS A 137 -34.01 4.50 1.26
N LEU A 138 -32.80 3.96 1.41
CA LEU A 138 -32.00 3.25 0.39
C LEU A 138 -32.71 2.04 -0.26
N LEU A 139 -33.59 2.31 -1.23
CA LEU A 139 -33.99 1.39 -2.30
C LEU A 139 -34.79 2.15 -3.36
N ARG A 140 -34.35 2.14 -4.62
CA ARG A 140 -35.25 2.26 -5.76
C ARG A 140 -35.08 1.07 -6.71
N ASN A 141 -36.22 0.65 -7.24
CA ASN A 141 -36.42 -0.40 -8.23
C ASN A 141 -37.35 0.17 -9.30
N GLU A 142 -37.48 -0.50 -10.44
CA GLU A 142 -38.49 -0.23 -11.48
C GLU A 142 -38.46 1.14 -12.18
N LYS A 143 -37.85 2.20 -11.62
CA LYS A 143 -37.66 3.53 -12.25
C LYS A 143 -36.24 4.12 -12.09
N GLU A 144 -35.24 3.29 -12.35
CA GLU A 144 -34.07 3.71 -13.18
C GLU A 144 -34.40 3.54 -14.68
N LYS A 145 -35.61 3.05 -15.01
CA LYS A 145 -36.22 3.18 -16.34
C LYS A 145 -36.50 4.67 -16.59
N GLU A 146 -36.10 5.16 -17.76
CA GLU A 146 -36.32 6.53 -18.28
C GLU A 146 -35.39 7.64 -17.72
N GLY A 147 -34.09 7.53 -18.00
CA GLY A 147 -33.45 8.56 -18.85
C GLY A 147 -32.40 9.51 -18.26
N GLU A 148 -32.33 9.75 -16.95
CA GLU A 148 -31.37 10.72 -16.39
C GLU A 148 -29.97 10.13 -16.14
N GLU A 149 -28.93 10.87 -16.54
CA GLU A 149 -27.53 10.50 -16.31
C GLU A 149 -27.08 10.83 -14.89
N ILE A 150 -26.44 9.87 -14.22
CA ILE A 150 -26.04 9.99 -12.82
C ILE A 150 -24.93 11.03 -12.66
N LYS A 151 -25.27 12.20 -12.13
CA LYS A 151 -24.34 13.32 -11.94
C LYS A 151 -23.16 12.91 -11.05
N LYS A 152 -21.95 13.08 -11.57
CA LYS A 152 -20.68 12.89 -10.86
C LYS A 152 -20.46 14.01 -9.83
N ARG A 153 -19.84 13.68 -8.69
CA ARG A 153 -19.31 14.69 -7.74
C ARG A 153 -17.93 15.20 -8.18
N GLU A 154 -17.53 16.34 -7.61
CA GLU A 154 -16.15 16.84 -7.70
C GLU A 154 -15.25 16.11 -6.69
N GLU A 155 -13.95 16.02 -6.98
CA GLU A 155 -12.97 15.39 -6.09
C GLU A 155 -12.63 16.29 -4.89
N ASP A 156 -12.65 15.73 -3.68
CA ASP A 156 -12.31 16.40 -2.43
C ASP A 156 -10.78 16.46 -2.17
N GLN A 157 -10.33 16.83 -0.96
CA GLN A 157 -8.90 16.85 -0.59
C GLN A 157 -8.35 15.42 -0.38
N MET A 158 -9.18 14.52 0.12
CA MET A 158 -8.83 13.16 0.50
C MET A 158 -8.76 12.23 -0.72
N ASP A 159 -9.61 12.44 -1.74
CA ASP A 159 -9.51 11.81 -3.06
C ASP A 159 -8.15 12.04 -3.75
N LYS A 160 -7.49 13.16 -3.42
CA LYS A 160 -6.16 13.53 -3.91
C LYS A 160 -5.03 13.08 -2.97
N THR A 161 -5.38 12.61 -1.78
CA THR A 161 -4.48 12.10 -0.72
C THR A 161 -4.35 10.57 -0.80
N ILE A 162 -5.42 9.88 -1.19
CA ILE A 162 -5.51 8.42 -1.28
C ILE A 162 -5.69 8.02 -2.73
N PHE A 163 -4.96 7.00 -3.17
CA PHE A 163 -5.14 6.48 -4.52
C PHE A 163 -6.53 5.85 -4.68
N GLY A 164 -7.18 6.12 -5.81
CA GLY A 164 -8.41 5.43 -6.24
C GLY A 164 -8.20 3.96 -6.61
N GLN A 165 -7.23 3.28 -6.02
CA GLN A 165 -6.98 1.85 -6.12
C GLN A 165 -6.38 1.30 -4.82
N GLU A 166 -6.75 0.07 -4.47
CA GLU A 166 -6.22 -0.71 -3.36
C GLU A 166 -5.72 -2.06 -3.90
N HIS A 167 -4.50 -2.49 -3.56
CA HIS A 167 -3.98 -3.81 -3.94
C HIS A 167 -4.18 -4.82 -2.80
N PHE A 168 -4.56 -6.04 -3.15
CA PHE A 168 -4.84 -7.11 -2.20
C PHE A 168 -4.14 -8.40 -2.63
N LYS A 169 -3.47 -9.06 -1.68
CA LYS A 169 -3.02 -10.44 -1.86
C LYS A 169 -4.21 -11.40 -1.71
N LEU A 170 -4.32 -12.37 -2.63
CA LEU A 170 -5.25 -13.48 -2.51
C LEU A 170 -4.84 -14.41 -1.37
N SER A 171 -5.80 -14.80 -0.52
CA SER A 171 -5.59 -15.86 0.48
C SER A 171 -5.38 -17.23 -0.17
N LYS A 172 -5.97 -17.46 -1.35
CA LYS A 172 -5.82 -18.68 -2.17
C LYS A 172 -5.94 -18.37 -3.65
N SER A 173 -5.20 -19.11 -4.48
CA SER A 173 -5.29 -19.03 -5.94
C SER A 173 -6.72 -19.25 -6.44
N ILE A 174 -7.14 -18.44 -7.43
CA ILE A 174 -8.41 -18.58 -8.15
C ILE A 174 -8.44 -19.95 -8.85
N LYS A 175 -9.52 -20.72 -8.66
CA LYS A 175 -9.73 -21.99 -9.38
C LYS A 175 -10.63 -21.75 -10.57
N ILE A 176 -10.39 -22.45 -11.68
CA ILE A 176 -11.28 -22.45 -12.86
C ILE A 176 -11.73 -23.87 -13.12
N GLU A 177 -13.04 -24.08 -13.27
CA GLU A 177 -13.63 -25.35 -13.63
C GLU A 177 -14.96 -25.15 -14.35
N ASN A 178 -15.24 -25.90 -15.41
CA ASN A 178 -16.51 -25.83 -16.15
C ASN A 178 -16.87 -24.39 -16.60
N ASN A 179 -15.86 -23.65 -17.07
CA ASN A 179 -15.91 -22.22 -17.45
C ASN A 179 -16.34 -21.25 -16.33
N LYS A 180 -16.34 -21.68 -15.06
CA LYS A 180 -16.62 -20.85 -13.89
C LYS A 180 -15.36 -20.54 -13.10
N LYS A 181 -15.32 -19.36 -12.50
CA LYS A 181 -14.20 -18.80 -11.74
C LYS A 181 -14.57 -18.84 -10.25
N TYR A 182 -13.72 -19.46 -9.45
CA TYR A 182 -13.96 -19.70 -8.03
C TYR A 182 -12.92 -18.98 -7.19
N VAL A 183 -13.37 -18.17 -6.24
CA VAL A 183 -12.56 -17.47 -5.23
C VAL A 183 -12.84 -18.02 -3.83
N SER A 184 -11.90 -17.93 -2.89
CA SER A 184 -12.13 -18.41 -1.53
C SER A 184 -13.24 -17.61 -0.83
N LEU A 185 -13.85 -18.16 0.23
CA LEU A 185 -14.79 -17.38 1.06
C LEU A 185 -14.14 -16.17 1.74
N GLU A 186 -12.82 -16.17 1.95
CA GLU A 186 -12.09 -15.06 2.55
C GLU A 186 -11.89 -13.92 1.55
N ASP A 187 -11.41 -14.23 0.35
CA ASP A 187 -11.24 -13.25 -0.74
C ASP A 187 -12.60 -12.68 -1.17
N ALA A 188 -13.62 -13.53 -1.28
CA ALA A 188 -14.98 -13.14 -1.61
C ALA A 188 -15.55 -12.04 -0.70
N ARG A 189 -15.12 -11.95 0.57
CA ARG A 189 -15.58 -10.91 1.50
C ARG A 189 -15.27 -9.51 0.98
N TYR A 190 -14.05 -9.33 0.47
CA TYR A 190 -13.56 -8.05 -0.06
C TYR A 190 -13.97 -7.84 -1.52
N LEU A 191 -14.05 -8.90 -2.33
CA LEU A 191 -14.48 -8.83 -3.74
C LEU A 191 -15.95 -8.40 -3.90
N PHE A 192 -16.83 -8.78 -2.96
CA PHE A 192 -18.27 -8.50 -3.01
C PHE A 192 -18.79 -7.56 -1.91
N ASN A 193 -17.93 -7.09 -0.99
CA ASN A 193 -18.33 -6.32 0.19
C ASN A 193 -19.47 -7.02 0.97
N MET A 194 -19.31 -8.32 1.19
CA MET A 194 -20.27 -9.18 1.87
C MET A 194 -19.55 -10.00 2.93
N ASP A 195 -20.15 -10.23 4.10
CA ASP A 195 -19.56 -11.16 5.05
C ASP A 195 -19.97 -12.59 4.70
N PHE A 196 -18.99 -13.49 4.59
CA PHE A 196 -19.18 -14.92 4.37
C PHE A 196 -18.68 -15.66 5.60
N LYS A 197 -19.58 -16.39 6.27
CA LYS A 197 -19.25 -17.25 7.43
C LYS A 197 -19.69 -18.68 7.15
N GLN A 198 -18.87 -19.64 7.53
CA GLN A 198 -19.21 -21.07 7.42
C GLN A 198 -19.34 -21.67 8.83
N SER A 199 -20.37 -22.48 9.02
CA SER A 199 -20.57 -23.29 10.23
C SER A 199 -19.43 -24.30 10.44
N ALA A 200 -19.20 -24.71 11.69
CA ALA A 200 -18.09 -25.61 12.03
C ALA A 200 -18.19 -27.01 11.39
N ASP A 201 -19.41 -27.49 11.10
CA ASP A 201 -19.66 -28.74 10.37
C ASP A 201 -19.62 -28.58 8.83
N LYS A 202 -19.31 -27.37 8.36
CA LYS A 202 -19.23 -26.92 6.96
C LYS A 202 -20.55 -26.92 6.18
N LYS A 203 -21.71 -27.25 6.78
CA LYS A 203 -22.98 -27.44 6.06
C LYS A 203 -23.74 -26.17 5.75
N ILE A 204 -23.77 -25.24 6.71
CA ILE A 204 -24.45 -23.95 6.59
C ILE A 204 -23.44 -22.87 6.21
N ILE A 205 -23.74 -22.13 5.15
CA ILE A 205 -23.00 -20.94 4.74
C ILE A 205 -23.89 -19.71 4.94
N TYR A 206 -23.43 -18.78 5.75
CA TYR A 206 -24.09 -17.51 6.03
C TYR A 206 -23.47 -16.43 5.14
N MET A 207 -24.33 -15.63 4.51
CA MET A 207 -23.98 -14.47 3.71
C MET A 207 -24.67 -13.24 4.29
N TYR A 208 -23.94 -12.14 4.48
CA TYR A 208 -24.50 -10.88 4.94
C TYR A 208 -24.08 -9.74 4.02
N THR A 209 -25.03 -9.00 3.46
CA THR A 209 -24.71 -7.82 2.65
C THR A 209 -24.33 -6.63 3.53
N ILE A 210 -23.45 -5.78 3.02
CA ILE A 210 -23.07 -4.49 3.63
C ILE A 210 -24.31 -3.73 4.17
N ASN A 211 -25.30 -3.46 3.31
CA ASN A 211 -26.55 -2.78 3.69
C ASN A 211 -27.31 -3.45 4.85
N TYR A 212 -27.26 -4.78 4.97
CA TYR A 212 -27.93 -5.50 6.07
C TYR A 212 -27.17 -5.33 7.39
N LEU A 213 -25.84 -5.52 7.38
CA LEU A 213 -25.00 -5.29 8.54
C LEU A 213 -25.11 -3.84 9.04
N GLU A 214 -25.12 -2.87 8.11
CA GLU A 214 -25.30 -1.45 8.42
C GLU A 214 -26.65 -1.17 9.06
N SER A 215 -27.73 -1.78 8.56
CA SER A 215 -29.08 -1.62 9.13
C SER A 215 -29.18 -2.14 10.57
N LEU A 216 -28.39 -3.16 10.93
CA LEU A 216 -28.34 -3.65 12.32
C LEU A 216 -27.63 -2.67 13.25
N ILE A 217 -26.58 -1.99 12.76
CA ILE A 217 -25.73 -1.10 13.57
C ILE A 217 -26.29 0.32 13.66
N ALA A 218 -26.83 0.88 12.58
CA ALA A 218 -27.43 2.22 12.58
C ALA A 218 -28.55 2.33 13.64
N ASN A 219 -29.37 1.29 13.77
CA ASN A 219 -30.42 1.18 14.79
C ASN A 219 -29.87 1.20 16.25
N LYS A 220 -28.59 0.91 16.47
CA LYS A 220 -27.92 1.04 17.77
C LYS A 220 -27.31 2.43 17.96
N LEU A 221 -26.60 2.94 16.96
CA LEU A 221 -25.90 4.23 17.00
C LEU A 221 -26.86 5.43 17.21
N ASN A 222 -28.05 5.40 16.60
CA ASN A 222 -29.06 6.47 16.69
C ASN A 222 -29.46 6.87 18.12
N THR A 223 -29.20 6.02 19.12
CA THR A 223 -29.45 6.33 20.55
C THR A 223 -28.42 7.28 21.18
N SER A 224 -27.37 7.67 20.44
CA SER A 224 -26.16 8.30 20.99
C SER A 224 -25.62 9.49 20.16
N ASN A 225 -26.43 10.07 19.27
CA ASN A 225 -26.06 11.11 18.30
C ASN A 225 -24.95 10.71 17.30
N TYR A 226 -24.60 9.43 17.25
CA TYR A 226 -23.74 8.86 16.21
C TYR A 226 -24.57 8.34 15.04
N THR A 227 -24.06 8.51 13.83
CA THR A 227 -24.51 7.83 12.61
C THR A 227 -23.35 7.05 11.98
N LEU A 228 -23.62 6.22 10.96
CA LEU A 228 -22.57 5.68 10.10
C LEU A 228 -22.11 6.73 9.09
N SER A 229 -20.83 6.69 8.70
CA SER A 229 -20.31 7.46 7.57
C SER A 229 -21.09 7.11 6.29
N ASN A 230 -21.52 8.14 5.55
CA ASN A 230 -22.21 8.00 4.26
C ASN A 230 -21.28 7.59 3.11
N ASN A 231 -20.02 8.05 3.12
CA ASN A 231 -19.04 7.76 2.08
C ASN A 231 -18.82 6.25 1.86
N TYR A 232 -18.92 5.80 0.61
CA TYR A 232 -18.88 4.36 0.29
C TYR A 232 -17.57 3.65 0.69
N GLN A 233 -16.40 4.29 0.56
CA GLN A 233 -15.13 3.66 0.94
C GLN A 233 -15.09 3.31 2.43
N ASN A 234 -15.60 4.21 3.28
CA ASN A 234 -15.74 4.00 4.72
C ASN A 234 -16.72 2.90 5.08
N ARG A 235 -17.85 2.79 4.37
CA ARG A 235 -18.89 1.78 4.63
C ARG A 235 -18.34 0.35 4.57
N ARG A 236 -17.36 0.08 3.70
CA ARG A 236 -16.71 -1.24 3.56
C ARG A 236 -15.95 -1.71 4.81
N ALA A 237 -15.65 -0.83 5.76
CA ALA A 237 -15.02 -1.17 7.05
C ALA A 237 -15.81 -2.21 7.85
N ILE A 238 -17.14 -2.29 7.66
CA ILE A 238 -18.03 -3.24 8.36
C ILE A 238 -17.76 -4.71 8.04
N ILE A 239 -17.03 -4.98 6.95
CA ILE A 239 -16.55 -6.31 6.59
C ILE A 239 -15.40 -6.74 7.51
N ASP A 240 -14.62 -5.79 8.02
CA ASP A 240 -13.50 -5.97 8.97
C ASP A 240 -13.93 -5.84 10.45
N ASP A 241 -15.23 -5.96 10.75
CA ASP A 241 -15.79 -5.70 12.10
C ASP A 241 -15.55 -4.25 12.61
N LEU A 242 -15.50 -3.25 11.70
CA LEU A 242 -15.30 -1.83 12.04
C LEU A 242 -16.47 -0.96 11.57
N ALA A 243 -16.81 0.10 12.32
CA ALA A 243 -17.71 1.14 11.86
C ALA A 243 -17.00 2.49 11.84
N VAL A 244 -16.92 3.12 10.66
CA VAL A 244 -16.65 4.56 10.59
C VAL A 244 -17.93 5.30 10.94
N VAL A 245 -17.86 6.15 11.97
CA VAL A 245 -19.03 6.84 12.54
C VAL A 245 -18.88 8.35 12.47
N ALA A 246 -20.00 9.05 12.36
CA ALA A 246 -20.08 10.50 12.43
C ALA A 246 -20.82 10.94 13.70
N LEU A 247 -20.22 11.78 14.53
CA LEU A 247 -20.88 12.44 15.66
C LEU A 247 -21.60 13.70 15.15
N ASN A 248 -22.89 13.83 15.47
CA ASN A 248 -23.74 14.94 15.01
C ASN A 248 -23.74 15.16 13.47
N GLY A 249 -23.41 14.11 12.70
CA GLY A 249 -23.25 14.18 11.24
C GLY A 249 -22.05 15.01 10.76
N LYS A 250 -21.05 15.29 11.61
CA LYS A 250 -19.88 16.12 11.29
C LYS A 250 -18.56 15.40 11.55
N GLU A 251 -18.21 15.25 12.83
CA GLU A 251 -16.89 14.74 13.22
C GLU A 251 -16.81 13.23 12.98
N LEU A 252 -15.78 12.77 12.27
CA LEU A 252 -15.58 11.35 11.95
C LEU A 252 -14.59 10.66 12.91
N GLY A 253 -14.79 9.35 13.10
CA GLY A 253 -13.92 8.44 13.86
C GLY A 253 -14.21 6.97 13.51
N ILE A 254 -13.48 6.02 14.09
CA ILE A 254 -13.70 4.58 13.88
C ILE A 254 -13.92 3.87 15.21
N ASN A 255 -14.97 3.06 15.28
CA ASN A 255 -15.26 2.17 16.40
C ASN A 255 -15.09 0.69 16.00
N GLN A 256 -14.56 -0.11 16.93
CA GLN A 256 -14.56 -1.58 16.84
C GLN A 256 -15.96 -2.13 17.13
N LEU A 257 -16.41 -3.07 16.31
CA LEU A 257 -17.66 -3.80 16.48
C LEU A 257 -17.42 -5.19 17.06
N ASP A 258 -18.46 -5.75 17.67
CA ASP A 258 -18.68 -7.19 17.77
C ASP A 258 -19.99 -7.52 17.05
N ARG A 259 -19.89 -8.14 15.87
CA ARG A 259 -21.06 -8.53 15.06
C ARG A 259 -21.87 -9.70 15.62
N ASN A 260 -21.41 -10.38 16.68
CA ASN A 260 -22.18 -11.43 17.35
C ASN A 260 -23.19 -10.84 18.34
N ASN A 261 -22.78 -9.83 19.12
CA ASN A 261 -23.64 -9.11 20.05
C ASN A 261 -24.27 -7.84 19.44
N LEU A 262 -23.85 -7.43 18.24
CA LEU A 262 -24.23 -6.18 17.57
C LEU A 262 -23.94 -4.95 18.44
N THR A 263 -22.77 -4.96 19.09
CA THR A 263 -22.29 -3.93 20.02
C THR A 263 -21.11 -3.15 19.44
N VAL A 264 -21.00 -1.91 19.91
CA VAL A 264 -19.92 -0.97 19.57
C VAL A 264 -18.96 -0.97 20.76
N ASN A 265 -17.88 -1.76 20.67
CA ASN A 265 -17.13 -2.20 21.85
C ASN A 265 -16.06 -1.21 22.32
N LYS A 266 -15.44 -0.49 21.39
CA LYS A 266 -14.31 0.39 21.67
C LYS A 266 -14.24 1.50 20.62
N ASN A 267 -14.05 2.75 21.02
CA ASN A 267 -13.56 3.78 20.12
C ASN A 267 -12.08 3.49 19.80
N LEU A 268 -11.80 3.16 18.54
CA LEU A 268 -10.48 2.77 18.05
C LEU A 268 -9.71 3.98 17.51
N ILE A 269 -10.42 4.89 16.85
CA ILE A 269 -9.96 6.20 16.40
C ILE A 269 -10.96 7.25 16.91
N PRO A 270 -10.52 8.24 17.72
CA PRO A 270 -11.38 9.27 18.29
C PRO A 270 -12.25 9.97 17.25
N THR A 271 -13.53 10.16 17.58
CA THR A 271 -14.47 10.87 16.71
C THR A 271 -14.27 12.38 16.87
N GLN A 272 -13.43 12.94 16.01
CA GLN A 272 -12.97 14.34 16.12
C GLN A 272 -12.41 14.94 14.82
N TYR A 273 -12.50 14.22 13.69
CA TYR A 273 -11.84 14.58 12.44
C TYR A 273 -12.83 15.20 11.45
N ASP A 274 -12.40 16.20 10.69
CA ASP A 274 -13.21 16.87 9.67
C ASP A 274 -13.50 15.94 8.49
N ASP A 275 -12.53 15.09 8.14
CA ASP A 275 -12.71 14.00 7.20
C ASP A 275 -11.89 12.76 7.58
N LEU A 276 -12.34 11.58 7.16
CA LEU A 276 -11.70 10.29 7.43
C LEU A 276 -12.00 9.31 6.28
N ARG A 277 -11.00 8.54 5.84
CA ARG A 277 -11.16 7.39 4.93
C ARG A 277 -10.43 6.17 5.46
N TYR A 278 -11.13 5.03 5.52
CA TYR A 278 -10.54 3.72 5.80
C TYR A 278 -9.93 3.10 4.53
N ALA A 279 -8.73 2.54 4.64
CA ALA A 279 -8.04 1.81 3.58
C ALA A 279 -7.94 0.32 3.94
N GLN A 280 -8.69 -0.51 3.20
CA GLN A 280 -9.02 -1.89 3.58
C GLN A 280 -7.90 -2.89 3.26
N ASN A 281 -7.03 -2.55 2.32
CA ASN A 281 -5.78 -3.23 2.00
C ASN A 281 -4.74 -3.14 3.14
N THR A 282 -4.41 -1.91 3.54
CA THR A 282 -3.33 -1.60 4.48
C THR A 282 -3.75 -1.72 5.95
N LYS A 283 -5.05 -1.78 6.22
CA LYS A 283 -5.65 -1.65 7.57
C LYS A 283 -5.17 -0.35 8.25
N THR A 284 -5.30 0.76 7.52
CA THR A 284 -5.02 2.12 8.02
C THR A 284 -6.24 3.02 7.83
N ALA A 285 -6.26 4.14 8.55
CA ALA A 285 -7.17 5.24 8.28
C ALA A 285 -6.40 6.53 8.05
N TYR A 286 -6.76 7.23 6.98
CA TYR A 286 -6.35 8.60 6.70
C TYR A 286 -7.37 9.52 7.34
N ALA A 287 -6.93 10.59 7.98
CA ALA A 287 -7.83 11.57 8.56
C ALA A 287 -7.32 13.00 8.38
N ILE A 288 -8.25 13.94 8.26
CA ILE A 288 -8.00 15.38 8.17
C ILE A 288 -8.60 16.04 9.41
N LYS A 289 -7.86 16.96 10.02
CA LYS A 289 -8.38 17.91 11.02
C LYS A 289 -7.66 19.24 10.86
N ASP A 290 -8.39 20.35 10.84
CA ASP A 290 -7.85 21.71 10.63
C ASP A 290 -6.98 21.80 9.36
N LYS A 291 -7.39 21.08 8.29
CA LYS A 291 -6.65 20.86 7.02
C LYS A 291 -5.34 20.07 7.13
N LYS A 292 -4.90 19.71 8.33
CA LYS A 292 -3.73 18.86 8.61
C LYS A 292 -4.08 17.39 8.43
N VAL A 293 -3.16 16.61 7.88
CA VAL A 293 -3.33 15.18 7.61
C VAL A 293 -2.70 14.30 8.70
N ALA A 294 -3.31 13.15 8.96
CA ALA A 294 -2.80 12.08 9.82
C ALA A 294 -3.05 10.70 9.19
N LEU A 295 -2.22 9.73 9.59
CA LEU A 295 -2.36 8.32 9.25
C LEU A 295 -2.37 7.47 10.53
N MET A 296 -3.35 6.60 10.68
CA MET A 296 -3.55 5.77 11.87
C MET A 296 -3.56 4.27 11.53
N SER A 297 -2.93 3.49 12.40
CA SER A 297 -2.96 2.03 12.41
C SER A 297 -4.28 1.52 13.00
N ILE A 298 -4.98 0.67 12.27
CA ILE A 298 -6.21 0.02 12.75
C ILE A 298 -5.92 -1.18 13.65
N LYS A 299 -4.68 -1.68 13.65
CA LYS A 299 -4.25 -2.81 14.48
C LYS A 299 -4.23 -2.47 15.97
N ASP A 300 -4.00 -1.20 16.31
CA ASP A 300 -3.87 -0.73 17.70
C ASP A 300 -4.48 0.66 17.98
N GLY A 301 -4.95 1.38 16.95
CA GLY A 301 -5.52 2.72 17.07
C GLY A 301 -4.49 3.86 17.16
N LYS A 302 -3.19 3.57 17.01
CA LYS A 302 -2.14 4.58 17.14
C LYS A 302 -1.89 5.32 15.83
N ALA A 303 -1.44 6.57 15.91
CA ALA A 303 -0.95 7.30 14.75
C ALA A 303 0.39 6.71 14.26
N ILE A 304 0.44 6.38 12.97
CA ILE A 304 1.69 6.14 12.20
C ILE A 304 2.29 7.49 11.84
N ILE A 305 1.44 8.44 11.42
CA ILE A 305 1.77 9.83 11.16
C ILE A 305 0.76 10.66 11.98
N PRO A 306 1.18 11.32 13.08
CA PRO A 306 0.26 12.08 13.93
C PRO A 306 -0.22 13.37 13.23
N LEU A 307 -1.36 13.90 13.70
CA LEU A 307 -1.77 15.27 13.37
C LEU A 307 -0.62 16.23 13.73
N GLY A 308 -0.11 16.91 12.72
CA GLY A 308 1.03 17.82 12.82
C GLY A 308 1.05 18.74 11.59
N ASP A 309 2.14 19.48 11.38
CA ASP A 309 2.24 20.47 10.29
C ASP A 309 2.48 19.85 8.90
N TYR A 310 1.88 18.69 8.64
CA TYR A 310 1.94 18.01 7.36
C TYR A 310 0.90 18.59 6.39
N SER A 311 1.37 19.11 5.27
CA SER A 311 0.58 19.70 4.18
C SER A 311 0.26 18.70 3.06
N THR A 312 0.85 17.50 3.09
CA THR A 312 0.58 16.41 2.16
C THR A 312 0.83 15.08 2.84
N LEU A 313 -0.01 14.10 2.53
CA LEU A 313 0.17 12.68 2.81
C LEU A 313 -0.24 11.95 1.52
N ALA A 314 0.54 10.98 1.07
CA ALA A 314 0.18 10.13 -0.07
C ALA A 314 0.89 8.77 0.04
N ILE A 315 0.31 7.72 -0.57
CA ILE A 315 1.01 6.43 -0.71
C ILE A 315 2.18 6.62 -1.68
N TYR A 316 3.39 6.24 -1.27
CA TYR A 316 4.58 6.30 -2.12
C TYR A 316 4.96 4.92 -2.67
N SER A 317 4.88 3.88 -1.82
CA SER A 317 4.92 2.48 -2.21
C SER A 317 3.96 1.71 -1.32
N GLU A 318 2.93 1.08 -1.92
CA GLU A 318 2.00 0.25 -1.17
C GLU A 318 2.67 -1.07 -0.74
N GLU A 319 3.40 -1.73 -1.65
CA GLU A 319 4.17 -2.96 -1.39
C GLU A 319 5.06 -2.83 -0.13
N LYS A 320 5.85 -1.75 -0.06
CA LYS A 320 6.77 -1.47 1.06
C LYS A 320 6.10 -0.73 2.23
N GLN A 321 4.80 -0.40 2.12
CA GLN A 321 4.02 0.41 3.06
C GLN A 321 4.74 1.70 3.47
N VAL A 322 5.10 2.52 2.47
CA VAL A 322 5.80 3.81 2.62
C VAL A 322 4.94 4.96 2.09
N TYR A 323 4.96 6.08 2.81
CA TYR A 323 4.14 7.25 2.59
C TYR A 323 5.01 8.48 2.31
N LEU A 324 4.62 9.26 1.31
CA LEU A 324 5.17 10.58 1.03
C LEU A 324 4.49 11.60 1.95
N VAL A 325 5.29 12.40 2.63
CA VAL A 325 4.81 13.52 3.45
C VAL A 325 5.46 14.83 3.02
N SER A 326 4.74 15.94 3.17
CA SER A 326 5.29 17.29 3.00
C SER A 326 5.05 18.18 4.21
N ARG A 327 6.00 19.07 4.51
CA ARG A 327 5.87 20.16 5.48
C ARG A 327 6.65 21.38 4.94
N ASN A 328 6.05 22.56 4.97
CA ASN A 328 6.66 23.81 4.48
C ASN A 328 7.25 23.68 3.04
N LYS A 329 6.54 22.96 2.16
CA LYS A 329 6.95 22.61 0.78
C LYS A 329 8.23 21.75 0.66
N LYS A 330 8.78 21.23 1.76
CA LYS A 330 9.81 20.18 1.76
C LYS A 330 9.17 18.81 1.90
N TYR A 331 9.76 17.79 1.28
CA TYR A 331 9.25 16.43 1.18
C TYR A 331 10.18 15.42 1.88
N GLY A 332 9.59 14.34 2.39
CA GLY A 332 10.29 13.18 2.96
C GLY A 332 9.40 11.92 2.92
N LEU A 333 9.97 10.77 3.30
CA LEU A 333 9.26 9.48 3.31
C LEU A 333 9.20 8.89 4.72
N ILE A 334 8.03 8.38 5.10
CA ILE A 334 7.77 7.71 6.38
C ILE A 334 7.25 6.28 6.12
N GLY A 335 7.76 5.29 6.85
CA GLY A 335 7.29 3.90 6.79
C GLY A 335 6.08 3.63 7.70
N SER A 336 5.42 2.49 7.50
CA SER A 336 4.24 2.03 8.27
C SER A 336 4.41 1.89 9.80
N ASN A 337 5.63 1.97 10.33
CA ASN A 337 5.93 2.02 11.75
C ASN A 337 6.17 3.45 12.28
N GLY A 338 6.00 4.48 11.45
CA GLY A 338 6.25 5.88 11.77
C GLY A 338 7.72 6.32 11.60
N ASN A 339 8.64 5.41 11.25
CA ASN A 339 10.04 5.76 11.06
C ASN A 339 10.26 6.58 9.79
N GLN A 340 10.98 7.70 9.92
CA GLN A 340 11.38 8.55 8.80
C GLN A 340 12.53 7.90 8.00
N ILE A 341 12.19 7.36 6.82
CA ILE A 341 13.10 6.71 5.86
C ILE A 341 13.93 7.79 5.14
N ILE A 342 13.28 8.84 4.62
CA ILE A 342 13.92 9.98 3.96
C ILE A 342 13.53 11.26 4.72
N PRO A 343 14.50 12.11 5.14
CA PRO A 343 14.20 13.32 5.91
C PRO A 343 13.39 14.36 5.13
N ILE A 344 12.54 15.10 5.86
CA ILE A 344 11.61 16.09 5.28
C ILE A 344 12.33 17.42 5.01
N GLU A 345 13.26 17.39 4.05
CA GLU A 345 14.13 18.51 3.68
C GLU A 345 14.34 18.70 2.17
N PHE A 346 13.81 17.80 1.35
CA PHE A 346 13.98 17.79 -0.11
C PHE A 346 12.95 18.67 -0.82
N ASP A 347 13.36 19.32 -1.91
CA ASP A 347 12.50 20.11 -2.80
C ASP A 347 11.63 19.23 -3.71
N LYS A 348 12.11 18.02 -4.04
CA LYS A 348 11.38 17.00 -4.80
C LYS A 348 11.84 15.60 -4.40
N ILE A 349 10.93 14.62 -4.48
CA ILE A 349 11.21 13.18 -4.35
C ILE A 349 10.62 12.47 -5.57
N GLY A 350 11.34 11.50 -6.13
CA GLY A 350 11.07 10.94 -7.45
C GLY A 350 11.62 11.81 -8.58
N TYR A 351 11.84 11.19 -9.75
CA TYR A 351 12.45 11.79 -10.93
C TYR A 351 11.51 11.80 -12.14
N ASP A 352 11.79 12.64 -13.13
CA ASP A 352 10.98 12.74 -14.35
C ASP A 352 11.46 11.74 -15.41
N LEU A 353 10.59 10.80 -15.81
CA LEU A 353 10.90 9.77 -16.81
C LEU A 353 10.62 10.19 -18.26
N THR A 354 10.23 11.44 -18.53
CA THR A 354 9.85 11.93 -19.89
C THR A 354 10.90 11.61 -20.97
N PHE A 355 12.18 11.75 -20.65
CA PHE A 355 13.29 11.47 -21.57
C PHE A 355 13.72 9.99 -21.61
N TYR A 356 13.04 9.10 -20.87
CA TYR A 356 13.43 7.72 -20.58
C TYR A 356 12.25 6.75 -20.78
N PRO A 357 11.72 6.61 -22.01
CA PRO A 357 10.48 5.87 -22.28
C PRO A 357 10.54 4.38 -21.92
N ASP A 358 11.73 3.77 -21.86
CA ASP A 358 11.86 2.36 -21.47
C ASP A 358 11.73 2.15 -19.96
N GLU A 359 12.11 3.13 -19.14
CA GLU A 359 11.87 3.11 -17.69
C GLU A 359 10.36 3.17 -17.39
N GLN A 360 9.60 3.92 -18.20
CA GLN A 360 8.14 3.97 -18.12
C GLN A 360 7.52 2.61 -18.43
N LYS A 361 7.97 1.94 -19.52
CA LYS A 361 7.48 0.61 -19.94
C LYS A 361 7.75 -0.49 -18.91
N ASN A 362 8.89 -0.42 -18.22
CA ASN A 362 9.33 -1.44 -17.27
C ASN A 362 8.60 -1.40 -15.92
N GLY A 363 7.60 -0.51 -15.76
CA GLY A 363 6.83 -0.40 -14.52
C GLY A 363 7.57 0.30 -13.38
N SER A 364 8.58 1.14 -13.68
CA SER A 364 9.40 1.89 -12.71
C SER A 364 8.63 3.04 -12.01
N THR A 365 7.46 2.71 -11.44
CA THR A 365 6.66 3.51 -10.48
C THR A 365 6.52 5.00 -10.79
N GLU A 366 6.32 5.37 -12.07
CA GLU A 366 6.19 6.77 -12.52
C GLU A 366 7.40 7.65 -12.10
N GLY A 367 8.59 7.05 -12.01
CA GLY A 367 9.83 7.72 -11.60
C GLY A 367 10.01 7.87 -10.09
N LYS A 368 9.11 7.33 -9.26
CA LYS A 368 9.27 7.30 -7.79
C LYS A 368 10.53 6.51 -7.42
N MET A 369 10.64 5.26 -7.87
CA MET A 369 11.78 4.38 -7.58
C MET A 369 12.45 3.83 -8.85
N LEU A 370 13.78 3.73 -8.79
CA LEU A 370 14.65 3.03 -9.74
C LEU A 370 15.17 1.74 -9.08
N PHE A 371 15.44 0.69 -9.86
CA PHE A 371 15.88 -0.62 -9.36
C PHE A 371 15.00 -1.19 -8.22
N SER A 372 13.71 -0.86 -8.20
CA SER A 372 12.73 -1.18 -7.15
C SER A 372 13.12 -0.76 -5.71
N ARG A 373 14.14 0.10 -5.54
CA ARG A 373 14.61 0.52 -4.20
C ARG A 373 15.34 1.86 -4.08
N LEU A 374 15.89 2.39 -5.18
CA LEU A 374 16.57 3.68 -5.17
C LEU A 374 15.57 4.81 -5.40
N VAL A 375 15.53 5.76 -4.49
CA VAL A 375 14.67 6.94 -4.54
C VAL A 375 15.52 8.16 -4.92
N PRO A 376 15.28 8.76 -6.09
CA PRO A 376 15.79 10.08 -6.43
C PRO A 376 15.24 11.15 -5.49
N VAL A 377 16.12 12.01 -4.98
CA VAL A 377 15.75 13.17 -4.17
C VAL A 377 16.47 14.42 -4.67
N MET A 378 15.79 15.58 -4.61
CA MET A 378 16.35 16.86 -5.03
C MET A 378 16.43 17.83 -3.84
N LYS A 379 17.57 18.49 -3.63
CA LYS A 379 17.73 19.55 -2.62
C LYS A 379 18.61 20.65 -3.20
N ASN A 380 18.14 21.89 -3.16
CA ASN A 380 18.84 23.05 -3.72
C ASN A 380 19.26 22.82 -5.19
N GLU A 381 18.31 22.43 -6.03
CA GLU A 381 18.48 22.09 -7.47
C GLU A 381 19.40 20.89 -7.78
N LYS A 382 19.98 20.23 -6.79
CA LYS A 382 20.88 19.07 -6.97
C LYS A 382 20.22 17.75 -6.62
N TRP A 383 20.61 16.69 -7.31
CA TRP A 383 20.10 15.34 -7.17
C TRP A 383 21.00 14.44 -6.32
N GLY A 384 20.35 13.61 -5.50
CA GLY A 384 20.94 12.55 -4.68
C GLY A 384 20.07 11.29 -4.68
N LEU A 385 20.52 10.23 -4.00
CA LEU A 385 19.87 8.92 -4.01
C LEU A 385 19.82 8.32 -2.59
N TYR A 386 18.65 7.78 -2.23
CA TYR A 386 18.38 7.08 -0.96
C TYR A 386 17.83 5.68 -1.22
N THR A 387 18.04 4.73 -0.30
CA THR A 387 17.31 3.46 -0.31
C THR A 387 15.94 3.58 0.38
N ILE A 388 14.92 2.85 -0.10
CA ILE A 388 13.61 2.76 0.57
C ILE A 388 13.43 1.53 1.47
N ASP A 389 14.32 0.52 1.39
CA ASP A 389 14.14 -0.78 2.06
C ASP A 389 14.33 -0.78 3.59
N GLY A 390 14.57 0.38 4.20
CA GLY A 390 14.65 0.58 5.66
C GLY A 390 16.02 1.06 6.16
N ASN A 391 16.03 1.59 7.39
CA ASN A 391 17.22 1.96 8.18
C ASN A 391 18.38 2.70 7.46
N ARG A 392 18.03 3.66 6.58
CA ARG A 392 18.89 4.77 6.13
C ARG A 392 20.26 4.39 5.57
N GLU A 393 20.28 3.78 4.40
CA GLU A 393 21.42 3.90 3.50
C GLU A 393 21.19 5.09 2.54
N LYS A 394 21.70 6.27 2.92
CA LYS A 394 21.89 7.37 1.98
C LYS A 394 23.00 6.96 1.01
N VAL A 395 22.64 6.68 -0.23
CA VAL A 395 23.60 6.22 -1.26
C VAL A 395 24.49 7.37 -1.71
N VAL A 396 23.92 8.57 -1.88
CA VAL A 396 24.67 9.80 -2.13
C VAL A 396 23.85 11.03 -1.76
N ASP A 397 24.52 12.08 -1.24
CA ASP A 397 23.91 13.39 -1.01
C ASP A 397 23.41 14.05 -2.30
N ALA A 398 22.61 15.11 -2.14
CA ALA A 398 22.17 15.97 -3.24
C ALA A 398 23.35 16.81 -3.79
N VAL A 399 24.13 16.24 -4.70
CA VAL A 399 25.37 16.86 -5.24
C VAL A 399 25.44 16.90 -6.76
N TYR A 400 24.66 16.06 -7.46
CA TYR A 400 24.67 16.00 -8.93
C TYR A 400 23.78 17.06 -9.56
N LYS A 401 24.16 17.57 -10.72
CA LYS A 401 23.37 18.54 -11.49
C LYS A 401 22.13 17.89 -12.09
N ASP A 402 22.23 16.63 -12.50
CA ASP A 402 21.19 15.92 -13.24
C ASP A 402 21.30 14.39 -13.06
N LEU A 403 20.21 13.67 -13.34
CA LEU A 403 20.19 12.20 -13.41
C LEU A 403 19.91 11.74 -14.84
N GLY A 404 20.68 10.76 -15.31
CA GLY A 404 20.61 10.24 -16.67
C GLY A 404 21.28 11.12 -17.72
N TYR A 405 21.71 10.49 -18.80
CA TYR A 405 22.09 11.16 -20.04
C TYR A 405 20.85 11.39 -20.91
N LYS A 406 20.72 12.59 -21.48
CA LYS A 406 19.60 12.99 -22.35
C LYS A 406 20.12 13.18 -23.77
N LYS A 407 19.66 12.39 -24.74
CA LYS A 407 19.99 12.56 -26.16
C LYS A 407 19.36 13.88 -26.65
N LEU A 408 20.20 14.83 -27.07
CA LEU A 408 19.73 16.11 -27.61
C LEU A 408 19.01 15.91 -28.96
N GLN A 409 17.90 16.62 -29.16
CA GLN A 409 17.13 16.65 -30.40
C GLN A 409 17.34 17.98 -31.15
N LEU A 410 17.30 17.96 -32.48
CA LEU A 410 17.53 19.15 -33.31
C LEU A 410 16.26 19.98 -33.48
N LEU A 411 16.30 21.25 -33.11
CA LEU A 411 15.27 22.23 -33.42
C LEU A 411 15.48 22.78 -34.84
N HIS A 412 15.04 22.01 -35.83
CA HIS A 412 15.12 22.39 -37.25
C HIS A 412 14.47 23.76 -37.52
N GLY A 413 15.17 24.63 -38.24
CA GLY A 413 14.67 25.94 -38.66
C GLY A 413 14.77 27.07 -37.62
N ASN A 414 15.12 26.76 -36.36
CA ASN A 414 15.27 27.79 -35.32
C ASN A 414 16.65 28.44 -35.38
N THR A 415 16.69 29.77 -35.30
CA THR A 415 17.91 30.55 -35.12
C THR A 415 18.10 30.91 -33.65
N SER A 416 19.36 31.04 -33.20
CA SER A 416 19.63 31.73 -31.94
C SER A 416 19.67 33.23 -32.19
N TYR A 417 18.95 33.98 -31.37
CA TYR A 417 19.02 35.44 -31.32
C TYR A 417 19.33 35.84 -29.88
N ASN A 418 20.41 36.60 -29.67
CA ASN A 418 20.90 37.00 -28.34
C ASN A 418 21.08 35.82 -27.35
N GLN A 419 21.54 34.65 -27.82
CA GLN A 419 21.67 33.39 -27.05
C GLN A 419 20.35 32.76 -26.58
N GLU A 420 19.20 33.33 -26.94
CA GLU A 420 17.90 32.67 -26.78
C GLU A 420 17.52 31.85 -28.01
N ILE A 421 16.69 30.84 -27.78
CA ILE A 421 16.13 29.91 -28.76
C ILE A 421 14.63 29.80 -28.50
N THR A 422 13.83 29.98 -29.55
CA THR A 422 12.37 29.75 -29.49
C THR A 422 12.09 28.26 -29.29
N ILE A 423 11.20 27.91 -28.36
CA ILE A 423 10.70 26.54 -28.20
C ILE A 423 9.38 26.40 -28.98
N PRO A 424 9.29 25.50 -29.98
CA PRO A 424 8.05 25.27 -30.74
C PRO A 424 6.86 24.92 -29.84
N GLU A 425 5.68 25.44 -30.19
CA GLU A 425 4.47 25.31 -29.38
C GLU A 425 4.05 23.86 -29.10
N GLU A 426 4.34 22.93 -30.02
CA GLU A 426 4.09 21.49 -29.87
C GLU A 426 4.97 20.86 -28.76
N ILE A 427 6.24 21.26 -28.69
CA ILE A 427 7.18 20.86 -27.64
C ILE A 427 6.81 21.57 -26.33
N ARG A 428 6.44 22.84 -26.40
CA ARG A 428 6.00 23.63 -25.24
C ARG A 428 4.79 22.97 -24.55
N LYS A 429 3.83 22.46 -25.34
CA LYS A 429 2.65 21.70 -24.87
C LYS A 429 2.97 20.31 -24.34
N SER A 430 3.96 19.59 -24.87
CA SER A 430 4.30 18.26 -24.35
C SER A 430 4.84 18.32 -22.91
N PHE A 431 5.52 19.41 -22.55
CA PHE A 431 5.91 19.70 -21.15
C PHE A 431 4.73 20.14 -20.27
N GLU A 432 3.73 20.83 -20.82
CA GLU A 432 2.53 21.25 -20.07
C GLU A 432 1.70 20.06 -19.56
N LEU A 433 1.68 18.91 -20.27
CA LEU A 433 1.07 17.67 -19.76
C LEU A 433 1.67 17.19 -18.42
N ASN A 434 2.95 17.51 -18.17
CA ASN A 434 3.67 17.17 -16.94
C ASN A 434 3.67 18.33 -15.92
N ASN A 435 2.77 19.31 -16.07
CA ASN A 435 2.72 20.57 -15.32
C ASN A 435 4.00 21.45 -15.43
N ILE A 436 4.88 21.19 -16.41
CA ILE A 436 6.10 21.98 -16.64
C ILE A 436 5.78 23.12 -17.61
N LYS A 437 5.69 24.35 -17.10
CA LYS A 437 5.53 25.55 -17.95
C LYS A 437 6.85 25.95 -18.57
N VAL A 438 6.99 25.73 -19.88
CA VAL A 438 8.13 26.21 -20.68
C VAL A 438 7.78 27.56 -21.35
N PRO A 439 8.63 28.59 -21.22
CA PRO A 439 8.44 29.87 -21.93
C PRO A 439 8.64 29.74 -23.46
N ASN A 440 8.17 30.73 -24.22
CA ASN A 440 8.27 30.73 -25.68
C ASN A 440 9.72 30.85 -26.19
N THR A 441 10.58 31.57 -25.47
CA THR A 441 12.04 31.62 -25.69
C THR A 441 12.78 31.23 -24.41
N VAL A 442 13.89 30.52 -24.57
CA VAL A 442 14.76 30.10 -23.46
C VAL A 442 16.23 30.23 -23.88
N SER A 443 17.16 30.38 -22.93
CA SER A 443 18.59 30.42 -23.26
C SER A 443 19.06 29.10 -23.90
N THR A 444 20.15 29.13 -24.68
CA THR A 444 20.74 27.92 -25.29
C THR A 444 21.03 26.82 -24.26
N GLN A 445 21.56 27.18 -23.08
CA GLN A 445 21.74 26.22 -21.98
C GLN A 445 20.40 25.61 -21.54
N LYS A 446 19.35 26.43 -21.41
CA LYS A 446 18.04 25.94 -20.95
C LYS A 446 17.34 25.06 -21.99
N ALA A 447 17.55 25.31 -23.28
CA ALA A 447 17.13 24.40 -24.34
C ALA A 447 17.82 23.02 -24.20
N MET A 448 19.13 22.99 -23.90
CA MET A 448 19.87 21.74 -23.68
C MET A 448 19.42 20.99 -22.41
N GLU A 449 19.05 21.70 -21.34
CA GLU A 449 18.43 21.10 -20.14
C GLU A 449 17.05 20.49 -20.46
N LEU A 450 16.31 21.07 -21.39
CA LEU A 450 15.06 20.53 -21.94
C LEU A 450 15.28 19.43 -23.00
N GLY A 451 16.52 19.03 -23.29
CA GLY A 451 16.84 17.97 -24.25
C GLY A 451 16.92 18.41 -25.71
N TYR A 452 17.05 19.71 -25.98
CA TYR A 452 17.04 20.29 -27.34
C TYR A 452 18.30 21.11 -27.66
N THR A 453 18.65 21.18 -28.95
CA THR A 453 19.76 22.00 -29.45
C THR A 453 19.44 22.51 -30.86
N ILE A 454 20.12 23.59 -31.29
CA ILE A 454 20.22 23.99 -32.70
C ILE A 454 21.57 23.59 -33.33
N ASP A 455 22.56 23.22 -32.51
CA ASP A 455 23.85 22.71 -32.97
C ASP A 455 23.74 21.20 -33.23
N SER A 456 23.80 20.86 -34.52
CA SER A 456 23.74 19.48 -35.00
C SER A 456 24.99 18.64 -34.70
N SER A 457 26.12 19.25 -34.35
CA SER A 457 27.35 18.53 -33.97
C SER A 457 27.25 17.87 -32.60
N LEU A 458 26.44 18.42 -31.70
CA LEU A 458 26.20 17.90 -30.34
C LEU A 458 25.29 16.66 -30.33
N ILE A 459 24.68 16.31 -31.47
CA ILE A 459 23.68 15.24 -31.56
C ILE A 459 24.36 13.91 -31.89
N ASN A 460 24.43 13.02 -30.90
CA ASN A 460 24.81 11.63 -31.13
C ASN A 460 23.72 10.95 -31.96
N LYS A 461 24.05 10.51 -33.19
CA LYS A 461 23.13 9.82 -34.09
C LYS A 461 22.74 8.45 -33.53
N GLU A 462 23.69 7.68 -33.02
CA GLU A 462 23.54 6.27 -32.65
C GLU A 462 23.09 6.06 -31.20
N GLY A 463 23.55 6.91 -30.27
CA GLY A 463 23.29 6.75 -28.84
C GLY A 463 21.95 7.33 -28.35
N GLU A 464 21.29 6.64 -27.43
CA GLU A 464 19.98 6.99 -26.84
C GLU A 464 20.07 7.50 -25.39
N SER A 465 19.02 8.20 -24.94
CA SER A 465 18.86 8.63 -23.54
C SER A 465 18.90 7.43 -22.59
N THR A 466 19.62 7.58 -21.46
CA THR A 466 19.91 6.48 -20.52
C THR A 466 19.86 6.99 -19.09
N LEU A 467 18.94 6.47 -18.27
CA LEU A 467 18.84 6.80 -16.83
C LEU A 467 19.48 5.72 -15.97
N THR A 468 19.18 4.45 -16.23
CA THR A 468 19.78 3.31 -15.55
C THR A 468 20.74 2.53 -16.45
N VAL A 469 21.71 1.86 -15.84
CA VAL A 469 22.59 0.86 -16.46
C VAL A 469 22.37 -0.46 -15.72
N PRO A 470 21.84 -1.51 -16.38
CA PRO A 470 21.52 -2.79 -15.75
C PRO A 470 22.68 -3.49 -15.06
N ASP A 471 22.39 -4.26 -14.01
CA ASP A 471 23.35 -5.05 -13.23
C ASP A 471 24.16 -6.06 -14.07
N GLU A 472 23.56 -6.61 -15.13
CA GLU A 472 24.18 -7.58 -16.05
C GLU A 472 25.32 -7.00 -16.90
N THR A 473 25.40 -5.67 -17.05
CA THR A 473 26.60 -4.98 -17.57
C THR A 473 27.80 -5.11 -16.65
N GLY A 474 27.61 -5.68 -15.45
CA GLY A 474 28.56 -5.69 -14.36
C GLY A 474 28.54 -4.39 -13.55
N PHE A 475 28.23 -3.24 -14.16
CA PHE A 475 28.27 -1.94 -13.49
C PHE A 475 27.10 -1.79 -12.51
N GLY A 476 25.85 -1.81 -13.01
CA GLY A 476 24.64 -1.76 -12.18
C GLY A 476 24.46 -0.44 -11.42
N GLY A 477 23.60 0.45 -11.90
CA GLY A 477 23.32 1.70 -11.20
C GLY A 477 22.62 2.81 -11.99
N VAL A 478 22.50 3.97 -11.35
CA VAL A 478 21.89 5.18 -11.91
C VAL A 478 22.97 6.05 -12.53
N VAL A 479 22.77 6.49 -13.77
CA VAL A 479 23.64 7.46 -14.43
C VAL A 479 23.47 8.83 -13.78
N VAL A 480 24.58 9.49 -13.44
CA VAL A 480 24.61 10.79 -12.75
C VAL A 480 25.44 11.80 -13.54
N ARG A 481 25.10 13.09 -13.44
CA ARG A 481 25.81 14.19 -14.12
C ARG A 481 26.35 15.21 -13.12
N THR A 482 27.62 15.57 -13.23
CA THR A 482 28.27 16.61 -12.42
C THR A 482 27.93 18.03 -12.90
N GLU A 483 28.30 19.04 -12.12
CA GLU A 483 28.19 20.45 -12.51
C GLU A 483 29.03 20.78 -13.76
N GLU A 484 30.21 20.16 -13.87
CA GLU A 484 31.12 20.21 -15.02
C GLU A 484 30.58 19.49 -16.26
N GLY A 485 29.38 18.87 -16.15
CA GLY A 485 28.71 18.19 -17.23
C GLY A 485 29.14 16.75 -17.47
N LYS A 486 30.15 16.25 -16.74
CA LYS A 486 30.65 14.86 -16.84
C LYS A 486 29.70 13.84 -16.22
N TYR A 487 29.67 12.65 -16.79
CA TYR A 487 28.78 11.55 -16.43
C TYR A 487 29.52 10.39 -15.75
N GLY A 488 28.84 9.77 -14.78
CA GLY A 488 29.26 8.55 -14.06
C GLY A 488 28.06 7.66 -13.73
N ILE A 489 28.28 6.59 -12.95
CA ILE A 489 27.23 5.68 -12.48
C ILE A 489 27.37 5.48 -10.97
N VAL A 490 26.34 5.86 -10.20
CA VAL A 490 26.20 5.53 -8.77
C VAL A 490 25.56 4.15 -8.64
N SER A 491 26.16 3.26 -7.84
CA SER A 491 25.82 1.83 -7.90
C SER A 491 24.42 1.49 -7.36
N SER A 492 23.78 0.49 -7.98
CA SER A 492 22.53 -0.12 -7.54
C SER A 492 22.64 -0.92 -6.23
N LYS A 493 23.85 -1.13 -5.66
CA LYS A 493 24.11 -2.23 -4.71
C LYS A 493 24.32 -1.89 -3.25
N VAL A 494 25.09 -0.85 -2.88
CA VAL A 494 25.26 -0.34 -1.50
C VAL A 494 25.66 -1.44 -0.47
N GLU A 495 26.89 -1.61 -0.04
CA GLU A 495 28.20 -0.97 -0.29
C GLU A 495 29.28 -2.08 -0.40
N PRO A 496 30.60 -1.83 -0.60
CA PRO A 496 31.32 -0.54 -0.67
C PRO A 496 31.64 -0.11 -2.11
N GLY A 497 31.90 1.20 -2.27
CA GLY A 497 32.26 1.82 -3.54
C GLY A 497 31.06 2.54 -4.19
N ILE A 498 30.85 3.80 -3.77
CA ILE A 498 29.71 4.66 -4.13
C ILE A 498 29.50 4.75 -5.66
N PHE A 499 30.59 4.76 -6.43
CA PHE A 499 30.55 4.72 -7.90
C PHE A 499 30.71 3.28 -8.41
N ALA A 500 29.75 2.84 -9.24
CA ALA A 500 30.01 1.75 -10.19
C ALA A 500 30.98 2.22 -11.30
N LEU A 501 30.87 3.49 -11.71
CA LEU A 501 31.75 4.13 -12.70
C LEU A 501 31.98 5.61 -12.32
N PRO A 502 33.24 6.07 -12.14
CA PRO A 502 33.53 7.48 -11.80
C PRO A 502 33.02 8.48 -12.84
N ALA A 503 32.71 9.69 -12.40
CA ALA A 503 32.06 10.71 -13.23
C ALA A 503 33.02 11.49 -14.15
N ASN A 504 33.73 10.78 -15.04
CA ASN A 504 34.78 11.33 -15.91
C ASN A 504 34.37 11.44 -17.39
N TYR A 505 33.22 10.87 -17.77
CA TYR A 505 32.83 10.66 -19.17
C TYR A 505 32.05 11.84 -19.75
N ASP A 506 32.17 12.11 -21.04
CA ASP A 506 31.38 13.13 -21.74
C ASP A 506 29.95 12.66 -22.03
N ARG A 507 29.76 11.34 -22.21
CA ARG A 507 28.45 10.69 -22.37
C ARG A 507 28.45 9.30 -21.74
N ILE A 508 27.29 8.88 -21.21
CA ILE A 508 26.98 7.48 -20.90
C ILE A 508 25.62 7.17 -21.53
N TYR A 509 25.57 6.31 -22.54
CA TYR A 509 24.40 6.11 -23.39
C TYR A 509 24.19 4.62 -23.72
N LYS A 510 23.06 4.30 -24.37
CA LYS A 510 22.77 2.96 -24.90
C LYS A 510 22.58 2.97 -26.41
N ILE A 511 22.79 1.83 -27.04
CA ILE A 511 22.37 1.53 -28.41
C ILE A 511 21.47 0.30 -28.34
N SER A 512 20.26 0.41 -28.89
CA SER A 512 19.24 -0.63 -28.90
C SER A 512 19.16 -1.29 -30.29
N ASN A 513 19.41 -2.60 -30.37
CA ASN A 513 19.39 -3.36 -31.63
C ASN A 513 18.64 -4.68 -31.44
N ASN A 514 17.58 -4.91 -32.23
CA ASN A 514 16.72 -6.10 -32.16
C ASN A 514 16.24 -6.49 -30.74
N GLY A 515 16.02 -5.48 -29.87
CA GLY A 515 15.59 -5.67 -28.49
C GLY A 515 16.72 -5.94 -27.48
N GLN A 516 17.98 -6.01 -27.91
CA GLN A 516 19.14 -6.03 -27.01
C GLN A 516 19.73 -4.62 -26.87
N ASN A 517 20.02 -4.21 -25.63
CA ASN A 517 20.60 -2.91 -25.31
C ASN A 517 22.07 -3.08 -24.93
N LYS A 518 22.98 -2.47 -25.68
CA LYS A 518 24.40 -2.31 -25.30
C LYS A 518 24.61 -0.92 -24.71
N TYR A 519 25.40 -0.82 -23.64
CA TYR A 519 25.65 0.43 -22.92
C TYR A 519 27.09 0.86 -23.11
N TYR A 520 27.32 2.17 -23.24
CA TYR A 520 28.61 2.75 -23.60
C TYR A 520 28.92 3.97 -22.74
N ALA A 521 30.20 4.16 -22.42
CA ALA A 521 30.74 5.37 -21.81
C ALA A 521 31.85 5.95 -22.70
N GLU A 522 31.86 7.27 -22.89
CA GLU A 522 32.66 7.94 -23.92
C GLU A 522 33.45 9.13 -23.35
N ILE A 523 34.70 9.31 -23.80
CA ILE A 523 35.49 10.54 -23.62
C ILE A 523 35.76 11.12 -25.02
N THR A 524 34.90 12.04 -25.44
CA THR A 524 34.87 12.59 -26.80
C THR A 524 36.18 13.30 -27.14
N ALA A 525 36.79 14.00 -26.17
CA ALA A 525 38.07 14.68 -26.33
C ALA A 525 39.28 13.77 -26.62
N ARG A 526 39.11 12.44 -26.48
CA ARG A 526 40.13 11.43 -26.78
C ARG A 526 39.71 10.42 -27.86
N ASN A 527 38.47 10.52 -28.34
CA ASN A 527 37.81 9.48 -29.16
C ASN A 527 37.85 8.08 -28.49
N GLU A 528 37.77 8.04 -27.15
CA GLU A 528 37.73 6.81 -26.35
C GLU A 528 36.28 6.40 -26.07
N THR A 529 35.85 5.24 -26.55
CA THR A 529 34.51 4.66 -26.28
C THR A 529 34.65 3.28 -25.66
N ILE A 530 33.94 3.03 -24.55
CA ILE A 530 34.02 1.80 -23.76
C ILE A 530 32.63 1.15 -23.71
N GLU A 531 32.50 -0.08 -24.19
CA GLU A 531 31.29 -0.89 -23.97
C GLU A 531 31.25 -1.39 -22.52
N LEU A 532 30.17 -1.11 -21.78
CA LEU A 532 30.05 -1.42 -20.37
C LEU A 532 29.72 -2.91 -20.17
N THR A 533 30.73 -3.71 -19.84
CA THR A 533 30.61 -5.17 -19.69
C THR A 533 31.24 -5.70 -18.38
N PRO A 534 30.81 -6.87 -17.87
CA PRO A 534 31.34 -7.45 -16.62
C PRO A 534 32.84 -7.70 -16.61
N ALA A 535 33.44 -7.93 -17.79
CA ALA A 535 34.89 -8.11 -17.92
C ALA A 535 35.64 -6.83 -17.55
N ILE A 536 35.16 -5.67 -18.00
CA ILE A 536 35.83 -4.39 -17.78
C ILE A 536 35.76 -3.98 -16.31
N ARG A 537 34.62 -4.16 -15.62
CA ARG A 537 34.52 -3.86 -14.17
C ARG A 537 35.55 -4.64 -13.33
N ARG A 538 35.90 -5.88 -13.72
CA ARG A 538 36.96 -6.66 -13.04
C ARG A 538 38.34 -6.00 -13.18
N VAL A 539 38.66 -5.50 -14.37
CA VAL A 539 39.91 -4.77 -14.60
C VAL A 539 39.94 -3.45 -13.82
N THR A 540 38.84 -2.67 -13.82
CA THR A 540 38.78 -1.38 -13.11
C THR A 540 38.88 -1.54 -11.59
N SER A 541 38.29 -2.61 -11.02
CA SER A 541 38.34 -2.88 -9.58
C SER A 541 39.70 -3.43 -9.11
N GLN A 542 40.41 -4.20 -9.95
CA GLN A 542 41.80 -4.58 -9.69
C GLN A 542 42.74 -3.36 -9.76
N ALA A 543 42.48 -2.41 -10.65
CA ALA A 543 43.26 -1.16 -10.73
C ALA A 543 43.02 -0.21 -9.55
N THR A 544 41.83 -0.20 -8.94
CA THR A 544 41.48 0.69 -7.80
C THR A 544 41.74 0.11 -6.41
N SER A 545 42.04 -1.18 -6.30
CA SER A 545 42.45 -1.81 -5.02
C SER A 545 43.93 -1.63 -4.70
N THR A 546 44.69 -0.95 -5.55
CA THR A 546 46.11 -0.63 -5.33
C THR A 546 46.28 0.86 -5.08
N GLN A 547 47.01 1.23 -4.02
CA GLN A 547 47.21 2.60 -3.49
C GLN A 547 46.02 3.25 -2.77
N VAL A 548 45.78 2.82 -1.53
CA VAL A 548 45.39 3.73 -0.45
C VAL A 548 46.36 3.54 0.71
N GLN A 549 47.41 4.36 0.76
CA GLN A 549 48.18 4.59 1.99
C GLN A 549 47.73 5.94 2.58
N GLN A 550 47.47 5.96 3.88
CA GLN A 550 47.15 7.20 4.59
C GLN A 550 48.39 8.10 4.67
N PRO A 551 48.25 9.44 4.55
CA PRO A 551 49.34 10.36 4.85
C PRO A 551 49.65 10.33 6.35
N GLN A 552 50.72 9.66 6.75
CA GLN A 552 51.25 9.77 8.11
C GLN A 552 51.93 11.13 8.33
N ALA A 553 51.79 11.67 9.53
CA ALA A 553 52.42 12.93 9.92
C ALA A 553 53.95 12.81 9.95
N THR A 554 54.64 13.86 9.52
CA THR A 554 56.11 13.93 9.52
C THR A 554 56.68 14.08 10.93
N SER A 555 57.63 13.22 11.29
CA SER A 555 58.52 13.43 12.44
C SER A 555 59.93 12.94 12.08
N ASN A 556 60.93 13.81 12.29
CA ASN A 556 62.31 13.57 11.85
C ASN A 556 63.11 12.77 12.89
N VAL A 557 63.79 11.70 12.46
CA VAL A 557 65.04 11.23 13.08
C VAL A 557 66.00 10.78 11.98
N GLN A 558 67.30 11.04 12.14
CA GLN A 558 68.36 10.68 11.20
C GLN A 558 68.96 9.29 11.54
N ASN A 559 69.34 8.50 10.53
CA ASN A 559 70.76 8.19 10.21
C ASN A 559 70.95 6.95 9.32
N ASN A 560 72.05 7.00 8.55
CA ASN A 560 72.95 5.96 8.02
C ASN A 560 72.75 4.50 8.51
N SER A 561 73.02 3.43 7.73
CA SER A 561 74.15 3.30 6.80
C SER A 561 73.99 2.22 5.70
N ARG A 562 74.69 2.44 4.58
CA ARG A 562 75.42 1.50 3.71
C ARG A 562 75.22 -0.04 3.79
N GLU A 563 74.94 -0.57 2.61
CA GLU A 563 75.72 -1.59 1.86
C GLU A 563 75.51 -3.11 2.01
N GLN A 564 75.61 -3.71 0.81
CA GLN A 564 76.03 -5.06 0.43
C GLN A 564 75.05 -6.22 0.55
N ALA A 565 75.09 -7.03 -0.51
CA ALA A 565 74.37 -8.28 -0.69
C ALA A 565 75.38 -9.41 -0.88
N GLN A 566 75.00 -10.62 -0.52
CA GLN A 566 75.36 -11.82 -1.28
C GLN A 566 74.32 -12.92 -1.05
N ALA A 567 74.46 -14.02 -1.78
CA ALA A 567 73.36 -14.94 -2.07
C ALA A 567 73.59 -16.38 -1.58
N GLU A 568 72.54 -17.19 -1.76
CA GLU A 568 72.55 -18.65 -1.95
C GLU A 568 72.87 -19.59 -0.77
N GLN A 569 71.83 -20.34 -0.41
CA GLN A 569 71.78 -21.81 -0.29
C GLN A 569 72.91 -22.57 0.46
N ASN A 570 72.55 -23.34 1.51
CA ASN A 570 72.18 -24.77 1.31
C ASN A 570 71.81 -25.57 2.61
N THR A 571 70.77 -26.41 2.46
CA THR A 571 70.72 -27.86 2.82
C THR A 571 70.82 -28.41 4.27
N GLN A 572 69.67 -28.94 4.73
CA GLN A 572 69.39 -30.19 5.50
C GLN A 572 70.10 -30.54 6.83
N ASN A 573 69.30 -30.80 7.89
CA ASN A 573 68.86 -32.13 8.41
C ASN A 573 67.90 -31.90 9.62
N GLN A 574 66.84 -32.68 9.92
CA GLN A 574 66.70 -34.10 10.34
C GLN A 574 67.47 -34.45 11.64
N THR A 575 66.89 -35.05 12.69
CA THR A 575 65.50 -35.60 12.92
C THR A 575 65.03 -35.28 14.39
N GLU A 576 64.16 -35.96 15.20
CA GLU A 576 63.46 -37.27 15.18
C GLU A 576 62.31 -37.41 16.23
N ASN A 577 61.63 -38.57 16.20
CA ASN A 577 60.99 -39.35 17.29
C ASN A 577 59.66 -38.94 18.04
N THR A 578 58.64 -39.76 17.75
CA THR A 578 57.68 -40.47 18.65
C THR A 578 56.48 -39.75 19.35
N THR A 579 55.33 -39.80 18.66
CA THR A 579 54.02 -40.48 18.97
C THR A 579 53.84 -41.29 20.29
N PRO A 580 52.60 -41.73 20.74
CA PRO A 580 51.34 -42.01 19.96
C PRO A 580 49.95 -41.70 20.63
N VAL A 581 48.85 -42.12 19.96
CA VAL A 581 47.43 -42.35 20.41
C VAL A 581 46.56 -41.06 20.61
N ALA A 582 45.45 -40.74 19.91
CA ALA A 582 44.22 -41.42 19.42
C ALA A 582 43.08 -41.54 20.50
N ASN A 583 41.75 -41.56 20.24
CA ASN A 583 40.95 -41.46 19.01
C ASN A 583 39.46 -41.05 19.29
N ASN A 584 38.68 -40.71 18.25
CA ASN A 584 37.20 -40.82 18.09
C ASN A 584 36.16 -40.24 19.11
N SER A 585 35.52 -39.14 18.70
CA SER A 585 34.07 -38.96 18.36
C SER A 585 32.85 -39.41 19.21
N ASN A 586 31.76 -38.66 18.97
CA ASN A 586 30.30 -38.97 19.05
C ASN A 586 29.41 -38.43 20.19
N GLN A 587 28.10 -38.44 19.88
CA GLN A 587 27.02 -37.63 20.48
C GLN A 587 26.35 -38.27 21.71
N GLY A 588 25.71 -37.45 22.55
CA GLY A 588 24.78 -37.87 23.61
C GLY A 588 23.81 -36.75 23.99
N ASN A 589 22.54 -37.08 24.21
CA ASN A 589 21.44 -36.12 24.46
C ASN A 589 20.77 -36.44 25.81
N THR A 590 20.40 -35.43 26.62
CA THR A 590 19.44 -35.60 27.75
C THR A 590 18.94 -34.28 28.36
N GLN A 591 17.66 -34.29 28.76
CA GLN A 591 16.96 -33.39 29.71
C GLN A 591 16.70 -34.19 31.03
N PRO A 592 16.16 -33.68 32.17
CA PRO A 592 15.09 -32.66 32.27
C PRO A 592 14.99 -31.73 33.54
N ALA A 593 13.97 -30.85 33.53
CA ALA A 593 13.03 -30.48 34.62
C ALA A 593 13.36 -29.58 35.86
N ILE A 594 12.67 -28.42 35.90
CA ILE A 594 11.71 -27.91 36.94
C ILE A 594 12.20 -27.13 38.22
N ASN A 595 11.72 -25.87 38.34
CA ASN A 595 11.47 -24.98 39.52
C ASN A 595 12.66 -24.59 40.44
N THR A 596 12.65 -23.51 41.25
CA THR A 596 11.55 -22.74 41.93
C THR A 596 11.87 -21.22 42.09
N GLU A 597 10.90 -20.42 42.55
CA GLU A 597 10.95 -18.96 42.79
C GLU A 597 11.85 -18.48 43.94
N VAL A 598 12.38 -17.24 43.86
CA VAL A 598 12.68 -16.33 45.01
C VAL A 598 12.45 -14.86 44.60
N GLN A 599 12.05 -14.00 45.54
CA GLN A 599 11.76 -12.55 45.39
C GLN A 599 13.00 -11.62 45.34
N PRO A 600 12.87 -10.38 44.85
CA PRO A 600 13.94 -9.37 44.87
C PRO A 600 14.12 -8.70 46.25
N THR A 601 15.26 -8.03 46.45
CA THR A 601 15.56 -7.22 47.65
C THR A 601 15.69 -5.72 47.33
N THR A 602 15.55 -4.89 48.37
CA THR A 602 15.31 -3.44 48.30
C THR A 602 16.56 -2.58 48.48
N ASN A 603 16.49 -1.32 48.04
CA ASN A 603 16.86 -0.22 48.94
C ASN A 603 16.24 1.15 48.58
N ASN A 604 15.90 1.89 49.63
CA ASN A 604 15.46 3.29 49.71
C ASN A 604 16.70 4.20 49.94
N GLN A 605 16.71 5.53 49.98
CA GLN A 605 15.78 6.65 49.74
C GLN A 605 16.62 7.96 49.76
N VAL A 606 16.23 9.01 49.03
CA VAL A 606 16.29 10.42 49.50
C VAL A 606 15.15 11.20 48.84
N VAL A 607 14.48 12.09 49.59
CA VAL A 607 13.44 13.02 49.10
C VAL A 607 13.57 14.35 49.85
N PRO A 608 13.44 15.52 49.18
CA PRO A 608 13.04 16.77 49.81
C PRO A 608 11.56 17.12 49.51
N ASN A 609 10.97 17.94 50.38
CA ASN A 609 9.51 18.11 50.54
C ASN A 609 9.08 19.58 50.38
N VAL A 610 7.92 19.84 49.77
CA VAL A 610 7.22 21.14 49.78
C VAL A 610 5.70 20.91 49.88
N GLN A 611 5.02 21.71 50.70
CA GLN A 611 3.58 21.59 51.01
C GLN A 611 2.67 22.36 50.02
N PRO A 612 1.36 22.05 49.97
CA PRO A 612 0.36 22.85 49.26
C PRO A 612 -0.20 24.00 50.11
N GLU A 613 -0.63 25.08 49.45
CA GLU A 613 -1.47 26.13 50.05
C GLU A 613 -2.86 26.21 49.38
N VAL A 614 -3.83 26.75 50.10
CA VAL A 614 -5.24 26.89 49.66
C VAL A 614 -5.76 28.26 50.09
N VAL A 615 -6.17 29.09 49.11
CA VAL A 615 -6.99 30.29 49.31
C VAL A 615 -8.02 30.37 48.16
N SER A 616 -9.16 31.02 48.37
CA SER A 616 -10.24 31.14 47.38
C SER A 616 -10.72 32.63 47.23
N PRO A 617 -11.92 33.01 46.76
CA PRO A 617 -12.02 33.88 45.58
C PRO A 617 -12.73 35.25 45.81
N SER A 618 -12.61 36.17 44.83
CA SER A 618 -13.44 37.38 44.55
C SER A 618 -12.59 38.41 43.76
N ASN A 619 -13.09 39.43 43.03
CA ASN A 619 -14.41 39.76 42.46
C ASN A 619 -14.26 40.87 41.38
N THR A 620 -15.19 40.93 40.40
CA THR A 620 -15.61 42.14 39.61
C THR A 620 -14.53 42.89 38.77
N GLU A 621 -14.76 43.74 37.75
CA GLU A 621 -15.91 44.43 37.09
C GLU A 621 -15.74 44.28 35.53
N THR A 622 -16.72 43.94 34.68
CA THR A 622 -17.86 44.70 34.10
C THR A 622 -17.58 45.98 33.31
N ASN A 623 -17.53 45.87 31.97
CA ASN A 623 -18.33 46.63 30.98
C ASN A 623 -18.15 45.96 29.60
N ASN A 624 -19.20 45.52 28.90
CA ASN A 624 -20.21 46.29 28.14
C ASN A 624 -19.66 47.02 26.92
N ASP A 625 -19.99 46.50 25.73
CA ASP A 625 -20.72 47.30 24.75
C ASP A 625 -21.62 46.38 23.89
N GLN A 626 -22.84 46.84 23.57
CA GLN A 626 -23.77 46.17 22.66
C GLN A 626 -24.01 47.05 21.43
N VAL A 627 -23.85 46.49 20.23
CA VAL A 627 -24.54 47.01 19.04
C VAL A 627 -25.16 45.85 18.28
N THR A 628 -26.48 45.77 18.35
CA THR A 628 -27.32 44.94 17.46
C THR A 628 -27.48 45.67 16.11
N ILE A 629 -27.57 44.95 14.99
CA ILE A 629 -28.45 45.35 13.87
C ILE A 629 -28.82 44.14 13.01
N ASN A 630 -30.07 44.20 12.56
CA ASN A 630 -30.87 43.13 12.00
C ASN A 630 -30.43 42.58 10.63
N SER A 631 -30.94 41.36 10.38
CA SER A 631 -31.32 40.80 9.09
C SER A 631 -31.58 41.78 7.94
N ASN A 632 -31.16 41.39 6.72
CA ASN A 632 -32.08 41.28 5.57
C ASN A 632 -31.46 40.47 4.42
N GLY A 633 -32.34 39.84 3.64
CA GLY A 633 -32.16 39.45 2.25
C GLY A 633 -33.53 39.59 1.55
N PRO A 634 -33.73 39.13 0.30
CA PRO A 634 -32.78 38.53 -0.64
C PRO A 634 -32.64 39.43 -1.89
N ILE A 635 -32.63 38.83 -3.10
CA ILE A 635 -32.49 39.45 -4.44
C ILE A 635 -31.03 39.82 -4.75
N ASN A 636 -30.43 39.44 -5.88
CA ASN A 636 -30.96 38.84 -7.13
C ASN A 636 -30.23 37.52 -7.47
#